data_AF-A0AAE1DZW0-F1
#
_entry.id   AF-A0AAE1DZW0-F1
#
_cell.length_a   1.000
_cell.length_b   1.000
_cell.length_c   1.000
_cell.angle_alpha   90.00
_cell.angle_beta   90.00
_cell.angle_gamma   90.00
#
_symmetry.space_group_name_H-M   'P 1'
#
loop_
_entity.id
_entity.type
_entity.pdbx_description
1 polymer ?
#
loop_
_entity_poly.entity_id
_entity_poly.type
_entity_poly.pdbx_seq_one_letter_code
_entity_poly.pdbx_strand_id
1 'polypeptide(L)'
;MQETQPPEKTQKEAQLSDGFAFVNEFLDRLPKMPSHYCWKDSNKMYLESLFQSFADIYREYLKVCDSEGKPKMSRTVFLAEVKAGNISLFIPRKDQCDLCCEYSQSNVAEDVYNQHREPKESAQREKSRGKEMYTFPSRTIVL
;
A
#
# COMPACT_ATOMS: atom_id res chain seq x y z
N MET A 1 -10.59 -36.77 44.75
CA MET A 1 -10.23 -35.49 44.10
C MET A 1 -9.15 -35.84 43.09
N GLN A 2 -9.50 -35.90 41.80
CA GLN A 2 -8.51 -36.16 40.75
C GLN A 2 -8.03 -34.81 40.23
N GLU A 3 -6.74 -34.55 40.42
CA GLU A 3 -6.01 -33.39 39.95
C GLU A 3 -5.88 -33.50 38.43
N THR A 4 -6.58 -32.64 37.68
CA THR A 4 -6.41 -32.54 36.23
C THR A 4 -5.17 -31.72 35.93
N GLN A 5 -4.14 -32.37 35.40
CA GLN A 5 -2.95 -31.72 34.84
C GLN A 5 -3.33 -30.78 33.67
N PRO A 6 -2.79 -29.55 33.62
CA PRO A 6 -2.93 -28.65 32.48
C PRO A 6 -2.17 -29.22 31.26
N PRO A 7 -2.69 -29.06 30.03
CA PRO A 7 -2.09 -29.65 28.83
C PRO A 7 -0.71 -29.05 28.53
N GLU A 8 0.27 -29.92 28.35
CA GLU A 8 1.64 -29.60 27.93
C GLU A 8 1.62 -28.87 26.58
N LYS A 9 1.93 -27.58 26.60
CA LYS A 9 2.11 -26.76 25.41
C LYS A 9 3.27 -27.30 24.59
N THR A 10 2.92 -27.88 23.45
CA THR A 10 3.82 -28.54 22.52
C THR A 10 4.83 -27.53 21.97
N GLN A 11 6.11 -27.89 21.90
CA GLN A 11 7.27 -27.05 21.53
C GLN A 11 7.14 -26.21 20.24
N LYS A 12 6.15 -26.52 19.40
CA LYS A 12 5.77 -25.74 18.20
C LYS A 12 5.11 -24.40 18.53
N GLU A 13 4.45 -24.27 19.67
CA GLU A 13 3.77 -23.04 20.10
C GLU A 13 4.76 -21.94 20.49
N ALA A 14 5.89 -22.32 21.12
CA ALA A 14 6.96 -21.38 21.48
C ALA A 14 7.70 -20.85 20.23
N GLN A 15 7.98 -21.72 19.26
CA GLN A 15 8.60 -21.30 18.00
C GLN A 15 7.67 -20.41 17.17
N LEU A 16 6.34 -20.64 17.24
CA LEU A 16 5.37 -19.76 16.63
C LEU A 16 5.36 -18.38 17.32
N SER A 17 5.31 -18.34 18.67
CA SER A 17 5.29 -17.08 19.41
C SER A 17 6.53 -16.23 19.16
N ASP A 18 7.70 -16.85 19.05
CA ASP A 18 8.95 -16.16 18.75
C ASP A 18 8.96 -15.55 17.34
N GLY A 19 8.39 -16.25 16.36
CA GLY A 19 8.20 -15.74 15.01
C GLY A 19 7.26 -14.53 14.96
N PHE A 20 6.14 -14.58 15.68
CA PHE A 20 5.21 -13.45 15.78
C PHE A 20 5.82 -12.23 16.50
N ALA A 21 6.60 -12.47 17.56
CA ALA A 21 7.29 -11.40 18.28
C ALA A 21 8.28 -10.68 17.36
N PHE A 22 9.04 -11.41 16.54
CA PHE A 22 9.97 -10.82 15.60
C PHE A 22 9.29 -10.01 14.49
N VAL A 23 8.15 -10.49 13.97
CA VAL A 23 7.37 -9.71 13.00
C VAL A 23 6.93 -8.38 13.60
N ASN A 24 6.44 -8.37 14.85
CA ASN A 24 6.05 -7.14 15.53
C ASN A 24 7.24 -6.21 15.77
N GLU A 25 8.39 -6.73 16.21
CA GLU A 25 9.63 -5.95 16.36
C GLU A 25 10.06 -5.30 15.04
N PHE A 26 10.01 -6.06 13.94
CA PHE A 26 10.31 -5.54 12.61
C PHE A 26 9.33 -4.43 12.19
N LEU A 27 8.02 -4.65 12.38
CA LEU A 27 7.00 -3.64 12.09
C LEU A 27 7.17 -2.39 12.97
N ASP A 28 7.67 -2.54 14.19
CA ASP A 28 7.89 -1.43 15.09
C ASP A 28 9.08 -0.56 14.69
N ARG A 29 10.12 -1.18 14.14
CA ARG A 29 11.30 -0.51 13.60
C ARG A 29 11.01 0.28 12.32
N LEU A 30 9.97 -0.06 11.57
CA LEU A 30 9.61 0.66 10.36
C LEU A 30 9.16 2.10 10.69
N PRO A 31 9.56 3.10 9.88
CA PRO A 31 9.08 4.47 10.06
C PRO A 31 7.57 4.53 9.81
N LYS A 32 6.81 4.80 10.88
CA LYS A 32 5.36 4.94 10.87
C LYS A 32 4.98 6.42 10.80
N MET A 33 4.05 6.75 9.92
CA MET A 33 3.42 8.07 9.83
C MET A 33 2.02 8.02 10.46
N PRO A 34 1.65 9.01 11.31
CA PRO A 34 0.34 9.04 11.91
C PRO A 34 -0.74 9.37 10.88
N SER A 35 -1.97 8.95 11.17
CA SER A 35 -3.12 9.03 10.27
C SER A 35 -3.55 10.44 9.87
N HIS A 36 -3.15 11.46 10.64
CA HIS A 36 -3.55 12.86 10.42
C HIS A 36 -3.10 13.41 9.06
N TYR A 37 -2.12 12.78 8.42
CA TYR A 37 -1.68 13.11 7.07
C TYR A 37 -2.63 12.61 5.96
N CYS A 38 -3.53 11.67 6.24
CA CYS A 38 -4.43 11.08 5.25
C CYS A 38 -5.91 11.41 5.48
N TRP A 39 -6.39 11.45 6.73
CA TRP A 39 -7.77 11.82 7.08
C TRP A 39 -7.92 12.01 8.61
N LYS A 40 -8.74 12.98 9.07
CA LYS A 40 -8.95 13.28 10.50
C LYS A 40 -9.56 12.15 11.36
N ASP A 41 -10.22 11.16 10.74
CA ASP A 41 -11.08 10.17 11.41
C ASP A 41 -10.55 8.73 11.28
N SER A 42 -9.41 8.54 10.60
CA SER A 42 -8.79 7.22 10.47
C SER A 42 -7.82 6.98 11.62
N ASN A 43 -7.90 5.83 12.29
CA ASN A 43 -6.89 5.38 13.26
C ASN A 43 -5.79 4.50 12.60
N LYS A 44 -5.67 4.52 11.27
CA LYS A 44 -4.70 3.69 10.54
C LYS A 44 -3.29 4.29 10.62
N MET A 45 -2.31 3.45 10.94
CA MET A 45 -0.90 3.82 10.83
C MET A 45 -0.45 3.59 9.39
N TYR A 46 0.12 4.61 8.77
CA TYR A 46 0.61 4.50 7.41
C TYR A 46 2.12 4.31 7.41
N LEU A 47 2.62 3.34 6.65
CA LEU A 47 4.05 3.27 6.36
C LEU A 47 4.43 4.39 5.41
N GLU A 48 5.56 5.04 5.66
CA GLU A 48 6.14 6.01 4.72
C GLU A 48 6.31 5.37 3.33
N SER A 49 6.25 6.19 2.29
CA SER A 49 6.24 5.79 0.87
C SER A 49 7.53 5.11 0.37
N LEU A 50 8.40 4.67 1.28
CA LEU A 50 9.58 3.86 0.99
C LEU A 50 9.21 2.52 0.33
N PHE A 51 8.03 1.99 0.65
CA PHE A 51 7.56 0.71 0.11
C PHE A 51 6.37 0.92 -0.83
N GLN A 52 6.48 0.39 -2.05
CA GLN A 52 5.42 0.43 -3.06
C GLN A 52 4.39 -0.69 -2.84
N SER A 53 4.81 -1.81 -2.25
CA SER A 53 3.94 -2.97 -2.05
C SER A 53 4.27 -3.74 -0.76
N PHE A 54 3.28 -4.46 -0.23
CA PHE A 54 3.50 -5.38 0.89
C PHE A 54 4.46 -6.52 0.54
N ALA A 55 4.63 -6.81 -0.76
CA ALA A 55 5.62 -7.77 -1.23
C ALA A 55 7.05 -7.28 -0.97
N ASP A 56 7.28 -5.97 -1.12
CA ASP A 56 8.61 -5.38 -0.92
C ASP A 56 8.96 -5.31 0.56
N ILE A 57 7.98 -5.01 1.41
CA ILE A 57 8.14 -5.09 2.87
C ILE A 57 8.51 -6.53 3.28
N TYR A 58 7.81 -7.52 2.75
CA TYR A 58 8.10 -8.93 3.05
C TYR A 58 9.49 -9.35 2.54
N ARG A 59 9.94 -8.84 1.39
CA ARG A 59 11.30 -9.07 0.90
C ARG A 59 12.36 -8.50 1.83
N GLU A 60 12.13 -7.31 2.37
CA GLU A 60 13.05 -6.70 3.33
C GLU A 60 13.06 -7.47 4.66
N TYR A 61 11.88 -7.87 5.15
CA TYR A 61 11.75 -8.77 6.31
C TYR A 61 12.57 -10.05 6.14
N LEU A 62 12.51 -10.70 4.98
CA LEU A 62 13.29 -11.91 4.71
C LEU A 62 14.80 -11.66 4.78
N LYS A 63 15.29 -10.52 4.28
CA LYS A 63 16.71 -10.16 4.40
C LYS A 63 17.12 -9.96 5.85
N VAL A 64 16.28 -9.32 6.66
CA VAL A 64 16.56 -9.15 8.09
C VAL A 64 16.57 -10.50 8.80
N CYS A 65 15.59 -11.38 8.53
CA CYS A 65 15.60 -12.76 9.04
C CYS A 65 16.89 -13.51 8.67
N ASP A 66 17.35 -13.38 7.42
CA ASP A 66 18.58 -14.02 6.95
C ASP A 66 19.83 -13.46 7.64
N SER A 67 19.86 -12.16 7.92
CA SER A 67 20.97 -11.52 8.63
C SER A 67 21.01 -11.86 10.14
N GLU A 68 19.85 -12.03 10.78
CA GLU A 68 19.74 -12.31 12.20
C GLU A 68 19.59 -13.81 12.53
N GLY A 69 19.48 -14.68 11.51
CA GLY A 69 19.31 -16.13 11.68
C GLY A 69 17.98 -16.52 12.34
N LYS A 70 16.95 -15.68 12.22
CA LYS A 70 15.65 -15.87 12.88
C LYS A 70 14.67 -16.68 12.00
N PRO A 71 13.67 -17.35 12.61
CA PRO A 71 12.69 -18.15 11.87
C PRO A 71 11.88 -17.28 10.89
N LYS A 72 11.83 -17.72 9.63
CA LYS A 72 11.06 -17.07 8.57
C LYS A 72 9.58 -17.44 8.69
N MET A 73 8.73 -16.43 8.84
CA MET A 73 7.28 -16.62 8.83
C MET A 73 6.74 -16.63 7.40
N SER A 74 5.63 -17.33 7.18
CA SER A 74 4.98 -17.35 5.88
C SER A 74 4.38 -15.99 5.54
N ARG A 75 4.31 -15.67 4.25
CA ARG A 75 3.73 -14.41 3.75
C ARG A 75 2.30 -14.18 4.25
N THR A 76 1.49 -15.24 4.36
CA THR A 76 0.10 -15.14 4.83
C THR A 76 0.02 -14.72 6.29
N VAL A 77 0.88 -15.28 7.14
CA VAL A 77 0.97 -14.91 8.56
C VAL A 77 1.47 -13.48 8.71
N PHE A 78 2.51 -13.10 7.97
CA PHE A 78 3.03 -11.73 7.96
C PHE A 78 1.94 -10.71 7.58
N LEU A 79 1.19 -10.97 6.50
CA LEU A 79 0.11 -10.08 6.07
C LEU A 79 -1.05 -10.00 7.08
N ALA A 80 -1.34 -11.10 7.78
CA ALA A 80 -2.34 -11.10 8.84
C ALA A 80 -1.91 -10.21 10.01
N GLU A 81 -0.63 -10.26 10.40
CA GLU A 81 -0.07 -9.44 11.48
C GLU A 81 -0.05 -7.96 11.11
N VAL A 82 0.37 -7.62 9.90
CA VAL A 82 0.32 -6.25 9.37
C VAL A 82 -1.11 -5.69 9.42
N LYS A 83 -2.10 -6.51 9.06
CA LYS A 83 -3.52 -6.14 9.12
C LYS A 83 -4.01 -5.99 10.57
N ALA A 84 -3.56 -6.85 11.48
CA ALA A 84 -3.87 -6.75 12.90
C ALA A 84 -3.27 -5.48 13.53
N GLY A 85 -2.08 -5.08 13.11
CA GLY A 85 -1.42 -3.83 13.53
C GLY A 85 -2.01 -2.55 12.91
N ASN A 86 -3.10 -2.64 12.12
CA ASN A 86 -3.69 -1.51 11.39
C ASN A 86 -2.68 -0.74 10.52
N ILE A 87 -1.64 -1.41 10.05
CA ILE A 87 -0.60 -0.82 9.21
C ILE A 87 -1.05 -0.91 7.76
N SER A 88 -1.07 0.22 7.07
CA SER A 88 -1.43 0.30 5.66
C SER A 88 -0.37 1.06 4.87
N LEU A 89 -0.24 0.74 3.58
CA LEU A 89 0.61 1.53 2.69
C LEU A 89 -0.05 2.86 2.40
N PHE A 90 0.71 3.95 2.50
CA PHE A 90 0.23 5.25 2.07
C PHE A 90 0.17 5.29 0.55
N ILE A 91 -1.05 5.29 0.01
CA ILE A 91 -1.29 5.53 -1.41
C ILE A 91 -1.80 6.97 -1.51
N PRO A 92 -1.03 7.90 -2.08
CA PRO A 92 -1.49 9.27 -2.29
C PRO A 92 -2.78 9.26 -3.11
N ARG A 93 -3.91 9.51 -2.42
CA ARG A 93 -5.25 9.64 -3.04
C ARG A 93 -5.53 11.06 -3.51
N LYS A 94 -4.60 11.99 -3.28
CA LYS A 94 -4.71 13.38 -3.73
C LYS A 94 -4.81 13.36 -5.26
N ASP A 95 -5.85 14.01 -5.79
CA ASP A 95 -6.14 14.15 -7.22
C ASP A 95 -6.74 12.91 -7.94
N GLN A 96 -7.08 11.84 -7.22
CA GLN A 96 -7.83 10.71 -7.79
C GLN A 96 -9.33 10.81 -7.49
N CYS A 97 -10.16 10.61 -8.51
CA CYS A 97 -11.61 10.59 -8.35
C CYS A 97 -12.08 9.27 -7.73
N ASP A 98 -13.17 9.27 -6.95
CA ASP A 98 -13.68 8.04 -6.31
C ASP A 98 -14.00 6.94 -7.32
N LEU A 99 -14.66 7.29 -8.43
CA LEU A 99 -14.94 6.40 -9.57
C LEU A 99 -13.66 5.78 -10.17
N CYS A 100 -12.57 6.53 -10.21
CA CYS A 100 -11.27 6.12 -10.73
C CYS A 100 -10.61 5.11 -9.79
N CYS A 101 -10.72 5.34 -8.48
CA CYS A 101 -10.21 4.45 -7.44
C CYS A 101 -11.04 3.16 -7.32
N GLU A 102 -12.35 3.22 -7.57
CA GLU A 102 -13.24 2.06 -7.56
C GLU A 102 -13.05 1.16 -8.79
N TYR A 103 -12.84 1.76 -9.96
CA TYR A 103 -12.49 1.02 -11.18
C TYR A 103 -11.17 0.24 -11.02
N SER A 104 -10.14 0.82 -10.38
CA SER A 104 -8.87 0.10 -10.12
C SER A 104 -9.03 -1.12 -9.21
N GLN A 105 -10.12 -1.20 -8.45
CA GLN A 105 -10.46 -2.30 -7.56
C GLN A 105 -11.48 -3.26 -8.20
N SER A 106 -11.77 -3.10 -9.49
CA SER A 106 -12.75 -3.87 -10.26
C SER A 106 -14.18 -3.83 -9.69
N ASN A 107 -14.52 -2.78 -8.95
CA ASN A 107 -15.85 -2.62 -8.34
C ASN A 107 -16.87 -1.92 -9.26
N VAL A 108 -16.42 -1.37 -10.40
CA VAL A 108 -17.23 -0.56 -11.31
C VAL A 108 -17.17 -1.15 -12.70
N ALA A 109 -18.32 -1.13 -13.40
CA ALA A 109 -18.42 -1.56 -14.79
C ALA A 109 -17.62 -0.63 -15.72
N GLU A 110 -16.96 -1.22 -16.71
CA GLU A 110 -16.13 -0.53 -17.71
C GLU A 110 -16.88 0.63 -18.40
N ASP A 111 -18.17 0.46 -18.69
CA ASP A 111 -19.00 1.49 -19.33
C ASP A 111 -19.13 2.77 -18.48
N VAL A 112 -19.31 2.62 -17.17
CA VAL A 112 -19.41 3.75 -16.23
C VAL A 112 -18.07 4.49 -16.13
N TYR A 113 -16.95 3.74 -16.16
CA TYR A 113 -15.62 4.33 -16.15
C TYR A 113 -15.31 5.09 -17.45
N ASN A 114 -15.70 4.55 -18.61
CA ASN A 114 -15.53 5.21 -19.90
C ASN A 114 -16.35 6.51 -19.98
N GLN A 115 -17.62 6.47 -19.58
CA GLN A 115 -18.46 7.68 -19.51
C GLN A 115 -17.88 8.75 -18.58
N HIS A 116 -17.25 8.34 -17.47
CA HIS A 116 -16.56 9.27 -16.57
C HIS A 116 -15.33 9.94 -17.22
N ARG A 117 -14.64 9.26 -18.13
CA ARG A 117 -13.43 9.79 -18.81
C ARG A 117 -13.73 10.73 -19.98
N GLU A 118 -14.83 10.52 -20.70
CA GLU A 118 -15.20 11.31 -21.87
C GLU A 118 -15.16 12.85 -21.67
N PRO A 119 -15.68 13.43 -20.56
CA PRO A 119 -15.60 14.87 -20.32
C PRO A 119 -14.17 15.38 -20.15
N LYS A 120 -13.29 14.58 -19.53
CA LYS A 120 -11.88 14.92 -19.35
C LYS A 120 -11.14 14.88 -20.68
N GLU A 121 -11.41 13.87 -21.49
CA GLU A 121 -10.75 13.68 -22.78
C GLU A 121 -11.18 14.71 -23.81
N SER A 122 -12.47 15.06 -23.85
CA SER A 122 -13.00 16.15 -24.69
C SER A 122 -12.38 17.51 -24.32
N ALA A 123 -12.32 17.85 -23.03
CA ALA A 123 -11.67 19.09 -22.57
C ALA A 123 -10.17 19.13 -22.92
N GLN A 124 -9.46 18.00 -22.77
CA GLN A 124 -8.04 17.90 -23.12
C GLN A 124 -7.81 18.00 -24.64
N ARG A 125 -8.74 17.47 -25.45
CA ARG A 125 -8.72 17.57 -26.92
C ARG A 125 -8.89 19.02 -27.36
N GLU A 126 -9.85 19.75 -26.80
CA GLU A 126 -10.04 21.19 -27.11
C GLU A 126 -8.84 22.03 -26.67
N LYS A 127 -8.25 21.74 -25.49
CA LYS A 127 -7.04 22.41 -25.02
C LYS A 127 -5.84 22.15 -25.95
N SER A 128 -5.68 20.91 -26.42
CA SER A 128 -4.61 20.54 -27.36
C SER A 128 -4.81 21.27 -28.69
N ARG A 129 -6.04 21.34 -29.20
CA ARG A 129 -6.40 22.07 -30.42
C ARG A 129 -6.07 23.56 -30.30
N GLY A 130 -6.39 24.19 -29.17
CA GLY A 130 -6.05 25.58 -28.91
C GLY A 130 -4.53 25.84 -28.86
N LYS A 131 -3.74 24.90 -28.34
CA LYS A 131 -2.27 24.98 -28.34
C LYS A 131 -1.69 24.84 -29.75
N GLU A 132 -2.21 23.93 -30.56
CA GLU A 132 -1.78 23.72 -31.94
C GLU A 132 -2.04 24.97 -32.80
N MET A 133 -3.20 25.59 -32.63
CA MET A 133 -3.53 26.87 -33.29
C MET A 133 -2.64 28.05 -32.86
N TYR A 134 -2.02 27.98 -31.68
CA TYR A 134 -1.12 29.02 -31.15
C TYR A 134 0.36 28.67 -31.27
N THR A 135 0.71 27.65 -32.08
CA THR A 135 2.11 27.43 -32.43
C THR A 135 2.55 28.57 -33.34
N PHE A 136 3.23 29.57 -32.74
CA PHE A 136 3.87 30.64 -33.48
C PHE A 136 4.73 30.01 -34.58
N PRO A 137 4.56 30.39 -35.87
CA PRO A 137 5.52 29.98 -36.87
C PRO A 137 6.86 30.54 -36.44
N SER A 138 7.84 29.67 -36.19
CA SER A 138 9.24 30.07 -36.03
C SER A 138 9.56 31.00 -37.18
N ARG A 139 9.70 32.30 -36.88
CA ARG A 139 10.14 33.30 -37.84
C ARG A 139 11.52 32.83 -38.31
N THR A 140 11.58 32.23 -39.49
CA THR A 140 12.82 32.09 -40.25
C THR A 140 13.30 33.52 -40.49
N ILE A 141 14.27 33.96 -39.69
CA ILE A 141 15.01 35.18 -39.97
C ILE A 141 15.88 34.84 -41.19
N VAL A 142 15.46 35.31 -42.35
CA VAL A 142 16.30 35.28 -43.55
C VAL A 142 17.34 36.38 -43.36
N LEU A 143 18.60 35.97 -43.22
CA LEU A 143 19.78 36.85 -43.11
C LEU A 143 20.12 37.48 -44.46
#